data_AF-A0A975LJB4-F1
#
_entry.id   AF-A0A975LJB4-F1
#
_cell.length_a   1.000
_cell.length_b   1.000
_cell.length_c   1.000
_cell.angle_alpha   90.00
_cell.angle_beta   90.00
_cell.angle_gamma   90.00
#
_symmetry.space_group_name_H-M   'P 1'
#
loop_
_entity.id
_entity.type
_entity.pdbx_description
1 polymer ?
#
loop_
_entity_poly.entity_id
_entity_poly.type
_entity_poly.pdbx_seq_one_letter_code
_entity_poly.pdbx_strand_id
1 'polypeptide(L)'
;MFLVLDESGTFSNKKQRYYIIGGYLTNDLNKVKSIHRKKEAIIKRRKKIPLKANVEFKAHRLLPNDQAMFINAITEESNIHPVAIIVDKNSIQNEISENGAYFIYLKLLIKKVINQFNLKDCNLEILLDNRTFNEKHKNEFLLETKYFYDGRLSLEFLESHHKREIQVADYIANFLYVKYNKDEQKYKTRIKNLDKFFIVII
;
A
#
# COMPACT_ATOMS: atom_id res chain seq x y z
N MET A 1 -6.90 2.41 14.71
CA MET A 1 -6.45 2.98 13.42
C MET A 1 -5.81 1.85 12.63
N PHE A 2 -6.05 1.78 11.33
CA PHE A 2 -5.52 0.74 10.46
C PHE A 2 -4.55 1.34 9.46
N LEU A 3 -3.37 0.77 9.35
CA LEU A 3 -2.39 1.06 8.31
C LEU A 3 -2.25 -0.18 7.44
N VAL A 4 -2.77 -0.10 6.22
CA VAL A 4 -2.77 -1.23 5.28
C VAL A 4 -1.76 -0.95 4.20
N LEU A 5 -0.80 -1.85 3.99
CA LEU A 5 0.32 -1.65 3.07
C LEU A 5 0.53 -2.88 2.19
N ASP A 6 1.04 -2.60 1.00
CA ASP A 6 1.56 -3.56 0.04
C ASP A 6 2.82 -2.97 -0.62
N GLU A 7 3.55 -3.77 -1.36
CA GLU A 7 4.71 -3.33 -2.11
C GLU A 7 4.52 -3.38 -3.62
N SER A 8 5.38 -2.66 -4.34
CA SER A 8 5.48 -2.85 -5.78
C SER A 8 6.90 -2.58 -6.28
N GLY A 9 7.36 -3.47 -7.16
CA GLY A 9 8.75 -3.55 -7.61
C GLY A 9 9.54 -4.64 -6.88
N THR A 10 10.77 -4.86 -7.30
CA THR A 10 11.71 -5.76 -6.62
C THR A 10 13.09 -5.14 -6.54
N PHE A 11 13.83 -5.44 -5.47
CA PHE A 11 15.21 -5.00 -5.33
C PHE A 11 16.14 -5.70 -6.33
N SER A 12 15.83 -6.93 -6.71
CA SER A 12 16.64 -7.74 -7.63
C SER A 12 16.71 -7.20 -9.07
N ASN A 13 15.65 -6.53 -9.55
CA ASN A 13 15.57 -6.08 -10.94
C ASN A 13 16.24 -4.71 -11.15
N LYS A 14 17.48 -4.71 -11.65
CA LYS A 14 18.28 -3.50 -11.91
C LYS A 14 17.68 -2.54 -12.96
N LYS A 15 16.73 -2.99 -13.80
CA LYS A 15 16.05 -2.11 -14.77
C LYS A 15 14.98 -1.21 -14.14
N GLN A 16 14.52 -1.56 -12.93
CA GLN A 16 13.58 -0.77 -12.17
C GLN A 16 14.39 0.15 -11.25
N ARG A 17 14.16 1.46 -11.27
CA ARG A 17 14.88 2.40 -10.40
C ARG A 17 14.26 2.48 -9.01
N TYR A 18 12.93 2.48 -8.94
CA TYR A 18 12.22 2.70 -7.69
C TYR A 18 11.55 1.43 -7.16
N TYR A 19 11.64 1.24 -5.85
CA TYR A 19 10.85 0.29 -5.07
C TYR A 19 9.82 1.05 -4.23
N ILE A 20 8.58 0.54 -4.15
CA ILE A 20 7.48 1.23 -3.48
C ILE A 20 6.97 0.35 -2.34
N ILE A 21 6.75 0.93 -1.17
CA ILE A 21 5.84 0.39 -0.16
C ILE A 21 4.73 1.42 0.00
N GLY A 22 3.49 1.03 -0.25
CA GLY A 22 2.37 1.95 -0.34
C GLY A 22 1.05 1.34 0.08
N GLY A 23 0.10 2.20 0.42
CA GLY A 23 -1.23 1.79 0.85
C GLY A 23 -1.97 2.96 1.47
N TYR A 24 -2.65 2.74 2.59
CA TYR A 24 -3.48 3.76 3.21
C TYR A 24 -3.61 3.62 4.73
N LEU A 25 -3.82 4.76 5.38
CA LEU A 25 -4.22 4.89 6.77
C LEU A 25 -5.74 5.16 6.84
N THR A 26 -6.47 4.46 7.70
CA THR A 26 -7.89 4.75 7.94
C THR A 26 -8.36 4.32 9.33
N ASN A 27 -9.43 4.93 9.80
CA ASN A 27 -10.18 4.45 10.97
C ASN A 27 -11.39 3.58 10.61
N ASP A 28 -11.69 3.37 9.31
CA ASP A 28 -12.87 2.62 8.86
C ASP A 28 -12.55 1.70 7.67
N LEU A 29 -12.12 0.47 7.98
CA LEU A 29 -11.92 -0.58 6.97
C LEU A 29 -13.21 -0.99 6.26
N ASN A 30 -14.38 -0.87 6.91
CA ASN A 30 -15.65 -1.26 6.29
C ASN A 30 -16.00 -0.33 5.13
N LYS A 31 -15.73 0.97 5.29
CA LYS A 31 -15.86 1.96 4.23
C LYS A 31 -14.95 1.65 3.05
N VAL A 32 -13.67 1.32 3.28
CA VAL A 32 -12.73 0.90 2.21
C VAL A 32 -13.27 -0.33 1.48
N LYS A 33 -13.69 -1.36 2.23
CA LYS A 33 -14.27 -2.59 1.66
C LYS A 33 -15.55 -2.32 0.86
N SER A 34 -16.35 -1.34 1.27
CA SER A 34 -17.57 -0.93 0.58
C SER A 34 -17.27 -0.23 -0.75
N ILE A 35 -16.31 0.71 -0.73
CA ILE A 35 -15.83 1.39 -1.94
C ILE A 35 -15.29 0.37 -2.93
N HIS A 36 -14.43 -0.53 -2.47
CA HIS A 36 -13.87 -1.58 -3.30
C HIS A 36 -14.96 -2.42 -3.95
N ARG A 37 -15.92 -2.95 -3.16
CA ARG A 37 -17.07 -3.73 -3.68
C ARG A 37 -17.85 -2.98 -4.75
N LYS A 38 -18.14 -1.69 -4.53
CA LYS A 38 -18.90 -0.86 -5.48
C LYS A 38 -18.16 -0.71 -6.80
N LYS A 39 -16.85 -0.46 -6.75
CA LYS A 39 -16.01 -0.30 -7.94
C LYS A 39 -15.75 -1.62 -8.66
N GLU A 40 -15.52 -2.70 -7.91
CA GLU A 40 -15.39 -4.07 -8.40
C GLU A 40 -16.63 -4.47 -9.21
N ALA A 41 -17.83 -4.19 -8.70
CA ALA A 41 -19.08 -4.50 -9.38
C ALA A 41 -19.21 -3.79 -10.74
N ILE A 42 -18.72 -2.55 -10.87
CA ILE A 42 -18.70 -1.81 -12.14
C ILE A 42 -17.80 -2.53 -13.16
N ILE A 43 -16.61 -2.94 -12.74
CA ILE A 43 -15.65 -3.64 -13.62
C ILE A 43 -16.22 -5.00 -14.03
N LYS A 44 -16.77 -5.76 -13.08
CA LYS A 44 -17.40 -7.06 -13.36
C LYS A 44 -18.52 -6.94 -14.39
N ARG A 45 -19.41 -5.96 -14.24
CA ARG A 45 -20.47 -5.69 -15.23
C ARG A 45 -19.90 -5.38 -16.61
N ARG A 46 -18.89 -4.49 -16.70
CA ARG A 46 -18.26 -4.13 -17.98
C ARG A 46 -17.56 -5.31 -18.65
N LYS A 47 -16.96 -6.21 -17.86
CA LYS A 47 -16.27 -7.42 -18.33
C LYS A 47 -17.19 -8.64 -18.46
N LYS A 48 -18.52 -8.49 -18.24
CA LYS A 48 -19.50 -9.59 -18.22
C LYS A 48 -19.14 -10.74 -17.26
N ILE A 49 -18.47 -10.41 -16.15
CA ILE A 49 -18.14 -11.36 -15.07
C ILE A 49 -19.32 -11.39 -14.08
N PRO A 50 -19.82 -12.56 -13.66
CA PRO A 50 -20.86 -12.66 -12.65
C PRO A 50 -20.45 -11.96 -11.35
N LEU A 51 -21.37 -11.20 -10.73
CA LEU A 51 -21.05 -10.45 -9.50
C LEU A 51 -20.59 -11.34 -8.34
N LYS A 52 -21.17 -12.55 -8.26
CA LYS A 52 -20.83 -13.59 -7.27
C LYS A 52 -19.52 -14.32 -7.57
N ALA A 53 -18.92 -14.13 -8.75
CA ALA A 53 -17.68 -14.80 -9.10
C ALA A 53 -16.55 -14.33 -8.16
N ASN A 54 -15.81 -15.29 -7.62
CA ASN A 54 -14.64 -15.04 -6.79
C ASN A 54 -13.42 -14.77 -7.67
N VAL A 55 -13.37 -13.57 -8.26
CA VAL A 55 -12.30 -13.13 -9.15
C VAL A 55 -11.58 -11.96 -8.50
N GLU A 56 -10.29 -12.12 -8.24
CA GLU A 56 -9.42 -11.04 -7.82
C GLU A 56 -8.94 -10.24 -9.04
N PHE A 57 -9.04 -8.92 -8.95
CA PHE A 57 -8.43 -8.02 -9.93
C PHE A 57 -7.06 -7.56 -9.43
N LYS A 58 -5.99 -8.21 -9.88
CA LYS A 58 -4.60 -7.79 -9.60
C LYS A 58 -4.31 -6.42 -10.20
N ALA A 59 -3.64 -5.53 -9.46
CA ALA A 59 -3.40 -4.15 -9.88
C ALA A 59 -2.76 -4.04 -11.27
N HIS A 60 -1.70 -4.81 -11.51
CA HIS A 60 -0.96 -4.80 -12.77
C HIS A 60 -1.76 -5.26 -14.00
N ARG A 61 -2.96 -5.84 -13.81
CA ARG A 61 -3.88 -6.28 -14.88
C ARG A 61 -5.08 -5.36 -15.03
N LEU A 62 -5.23 -4.36 -14.17
CA LEU A 62 -6.29 -3.36 -14.31
C LEU A 62 -5.97 -2.41 -15.45
N LEU A 63 -7.02 -1.97 -16.15
CA LEU A 63 -6.88 -0.87 -17.08
C LEU A 63 -6.61 0.42 -16.28
N PRO A 64 -5.87 1.39 -16.84
CA PRO A 64 -5.59 2.64 -16.16
C PRO A 64 -6.82 3.36 -15.60
N ASN A 65 -7.92 3.35 -16.35
CA ASN A 65 -9.20 3.95 -15.93
C ASN A 65 -9.82 3.22 -14.73
N ASP A 66 -9.65 1.91 -14.64
CA ASP A 66 -10.19 1.12 -13.53
C ASP A 66 -9.39 1.38 -12.26
N GLN A 67 -8.07 1.35 -12.35
CA GLN A 67 -7.19 1.68 -11.23
C GLN A 67 -7.44 3.11 -10.74
N ALA A 68 -7.56 4.07 -11.67
CA ALA A 68 -7.89 5.45 -11.34
C ALA A 68 -9.25 5.58 -10.64
N MET A 69 -10.25 4.80 -11.04
CA MET A 69 -11.56 4.80 -10.41
C MET A 69 -11.51 4.36 -8.93
N PHE A 70 -10.66 3.40 -8.57
CA PHE A 70 -10.45 3.02 -7.18
C PHE A 70 -9.73 4.11 -6.41
N ILE A 71 -8.60 4.59 -6.93
CA ILE A 71 -7.75 5.59 -6.24
C ILE A 71 -8.51 6.89 -6.02
N ASN A 72 -9.22 7.40 -7.03
CA ASN A 72 -10.01 8.62 -6.89
C ASN A 72 -11.08 8.45 -5.80
N ALA A 73 -11.79 7.31 -5.77
CA ALA A 73 -12.83 7.08 -4.76
C ALA A 73 -12.27 6.97 -3.33
N ILE A 74 -11.06 6.43 -3.16
CA ILE A 74 -10.41 6.38 -1.85
C ILE A 74 -9.95 7.78 -1.43
N THR A 75 -9.35 8.55 -2.33
CA THR A 75 -8.86 9.90 -2.05
C THR A 75 -9.97 10.95 -1.85
N GLU A 76 -11.20 10.67 -2.30
CA GLU A 76 -12.36 11.53 -2.05
C GLU A 76 -12.82 11.46 -0.58
N GLU A 77 -12.56 10.36 0.12
CA GLU A 77 -12.97 10.18 1.51
C GLU A 77 -12.00 10.87 2.48
N SER A 78 -12.54 11.59 3.46
CA SER A 78 -11.74 12.35 4.42
C SER A 78 -11.00 11.50 5.44
N ASN A 79 -11.46 10.25 5.66
CA ASN A 79 -10.94 9.34 6.67
C ASN A 79 -10.05 8.24 6.09
N ILE A 80 -9.66 8.35 4.82
CA ILE A 80 -8.71 7.45 4.18
C ILE A 80 -7.57 8.29 3.62
N HIS A 81 -6.36 8.03 4.12
CA HIS A 81 -5.17 8.77 3.73
C HIS A 81 -4.21 7.84 2.99
N PRO A 82 -4.04 7.99 1.67
CA PRO A 82 -3.02 7.25 0.95
C PRO A 82 -1.62 7.62 1.46
N VAL A 83 -0.81 6.61 1.75
CA VAL A 83 0.55 6.78 2.26
C VAL A 83 1.52 5.92 1.46
N ALA A 84 2.74 6.40 1.25
CA ALA A 84 3.78 5.62 0.59
C ALA A 84 5.20 6.09 0.91
N ILE A 85 6.14 5.17 0.74
CA ILE A 85 7.57 5.44 0.64
C ILE A 85 8.06 4.98 -0.72
N ILE A 86 8.86 5.83 -1.36
CA ILE A 86 9.44 5.64 -2.67
C ILE A 86 10.94 5.58 -2.47
N VAL A 87 11.51 4.43 -2.77
CA VAL A 87 12.92 4.14 -2.54
C VAL A 87 13.62 4.12 -3.89
N ASP A 88 14.50 5.07 -4.13
CA ASP A 88 15.44 5.07 -5.23
C ASP A 88 16.53 4.04 -4.95
N LYS A 89 16.52 2.93 -5.69
CA LYS A 89 17.48 1.85 -5.46
C LYS A 89 18.92 2.26 -5.77
N ASN A 90 19.11 3.36 -6.51
CA ASN A 90 20.44 3.90 -6.77
C ASN A 90 21.05 4.59 -5.54
N SER A 91 20.25 4.99 -4.54
CA SER A 91 20.74 5.59 -3.30
C SER A 91 21.20 4.55 -2.26
N ILE A 92 20.94 3.25 -2.51
CA ILE A 92 21.26 2.16 -1.59
C ILE A 92 22.70 1.69 -1.83
N GLN A 93 23.59 2.00 -0.89
CA GLN A 93 25.02 1.72 -1.02
C GLN A 93 25.45 0.28 -0.67
N ASN A 94 24.56 -0.58 -0.15
CA ASN A 94 24.95 -1.80 0.56
C ASN A 94 24.31 -3.11 0.06
N GLU A 95 25.00 -4.23 0.32
CA GLU A 95 24.55 -5.63 0.19
C GLU A 95 23.44 -6.00 1.19
N ILE A 96 22.35 -5.24 1.22
CA ILE A 96 21.21 -5.55 2.08
C ILE A 96 20.31 -6.54 1.34
N SER A 97 19.90 -7.61 2.03
CA SER A 97 18.92 -8.55 1.47
C SER A 97 17.59 -7.82 1.16
N GLU A 98 16.85 -8.31 0.16
CA GLU A 98 15.55 -7.73 -0.24
C GLU A 98 14.57 -7.65 0.95
N ASN A 99 14.56 -8.66 1.81
CA ASN A 99 13.75 -8.65 3.04
C ASN A 99 14.26 -7.63 4.07
N GLY A 100 15.58 -7.51 4.25
CA GLY A 100 16.17 -6.51 5.13
C GLY A 100 15.85 -5.08 4.68
N ALA A 101 15.99 -4.81 3.38
CA ALA A 101 15.65 -3.53 2.78
C ALA A 101 14.17 -3.20 2.98
N TYR A 102 13.28 -4.16 2.69
CA TYR A 102 11.85 -4.01 2.94
C TYR A 102 11.53 -3.58 4.38
N PHE A 103 12.08 -4.27 5.39
CA PHE A 103 11.81 -3.93 6.79
C PHE A 103 12.34 -2.56 7.20
N ILE A 104 13.53 -2.16 6.71
CA ILE A 104 14.09 -0.83 6.98
C ILE A 104 13.13 0.25 6.46
N TYR A 105 12.71 0.15 5.20
CA TYR A 105 11.84 1.16 4.60
C TYR A 105 10.41 1.09 5.13
N LEU A 106 9.91 -0.09 5.48
CA LEU A 106 8.62 -0.25 6.15
C LEU A 106 8.61 0.48 7.51
N LYS A 107 9.62 0.25 8.36
CA LYS A 107 9.77 0.94 9.66
C LYS A 107 9.85 2.46 9.47
N LEU A 108 10.62 2.90 8.49
CA LEU A 108 10.77 4.32 8.20
C LEU A 108 9.45 4.97 7.74
N LEU A 109 8.69 4.30 6.86
CA LEU A 109 7.36 4.75 6.45
C LEU A 109 6.44 4.87 7.67
N ILE A 110 6.38 3.84 8.50
CA ILE A 110 5.51 3.82 9.69
C ILE A 110 5.86 4.95 10.65
N LYS A 111 7.15 5.15 10.95
CA LYS A 111 7.61 6.27 11.78
C LYS A 111 7.17 7.62 11.22
N LYS A 112 7.26 7.80 9.90
CA LYS A 112 6.82 9.03 9.21
C LYS A 112 5.30 9.20 9.28
N VAL A 113 4.52 8.13 9.09
CA VAL A 113 3.05 8.13 9.21
C VAL A 113 2.61 8.45 10.64
N ILE A 114 3.19 7.80 11.65
CA ILE A 114 2.87 8.06 13.07
C ILE A 114 3.06 9.54 13.41
N ASN A 115 4.18 10.13 12.98
CA ASN A 115 4.47 11.54 13.23
C ASN A 115 3.55 12.48 12.45
N GLN A 116 3.31 12.20 11.17
CA GLN A 116 2.48 13.05 10.31
C GLN A 116 1.03 13.12 10.79
N PHE A 117 0.48 11.99 11.25
CA PHE A 117 -0.92 11.87 11.65
C PHE A 117 -1.12 11.90 13.18
N ASN A 118 -0.08 12.24 13.94
CA ASN A 118 -0.08 12.32 15.40
C ASN A 118 -0.69 11.07 16.09
N LEU A 119 -0.22 9.88 15.70
CA LEU A 119 -0.80 8.60 16.13
C LEU A 119 -0.19 8.03 17.42
N LYS A 120 0.70 8.77 18.10
CA LYS A 120 1.59 8.26 19.16
C LYS A 120 0.87 7.47 20.26
N ASP A 121 -0.33 7.91 20.62
CA ASP A 121 -1.13 7.30 21.71
C ASP A 121 -2.32 6.47 21.20
N CYS A 122 -2.39 6.20 19.89
CA CYS A 122 -3.46 5.43 19.29
C CYS A 122 -3.22 3.91 19.37
N ASN A 123 -4.26 3.13 19.17
CA ASN A 123 -4.09 1.72 18.78
C ASN A 123 -3.90 1.68 17.25
N LEU A 124 -2.72 1.26 16.80
CA LEU A 124 -2.36 1.12 15.38
C LEU A 124 -2.24 -0.35 15.02
N GLU A 125 -3.08 -0.77 14.08
CA GLU A 125 -3.07 -2.11 13.50
C GLU A 125 -2.50 -2.04 12.09
N ILE A 126 -1.37 -2.71 11.89
CA ILE A 126 -0.68 -2.77 10.60
C ILE A 126 -1.08 -4.06 9.91
N LEU A 127 -1.63 -3.93 8.70
CA LEU A 127 -2.06 -5.03 7.85
C LEU A 127 -1.17 -5.06 6.61
N LEU A 128 -0.44 -6.16 6.40
CA LEU A 128 0.46 -6.34 5.25
C LEU A 128 -0.01 -7.50 4.37
N ASP A 129 0.24 -7.44 3.06
CA ASP A 129 0.08 -8.64 2.22
C ASP A 129 1.03 -9.75 2.70
N ASN A 130 0.57 -10.99 2.55
CA ASN A 130 1.29 -12.14 3.06
C ASN A 130 2.57 -12.36 2.24
N ARG A 131 3.74 -12.06 2.82
CA ARG A 131 5.00 -12.65 2.38
C ARG A 131 5.35 -13.83 3.27
N THR A 132 6.11 -14.77 2.73
CA THR A 132 6.64 -15.92 3.48
C THR A 132 7.63 -15.41 4.54
N PHE A 133 7.11 -15.06 5.73
CA PHE A 133 7.91 -14.51 6.83
C PHE A 133 8.07 -15.52 7.96
N ASN A 134 9.26 -15.51 8.56
CA ASN A 134 9.52 -16.16 9.84
C ASN A 134 8.99 -15.28 10.99
N GLU A 135 8.31 -15.89 11.97
CA GLU A 135 7.84 -15.23 13.20
C GLU A 135 8.91 -14.39 13.91
N LYS A 136 10.18 -14.77 13.80
CA LYS A 136 11.32 -14.01 14.34
C LYS A 136 11.35 -12.56 13.84
N HIS A 137 11.23 -12.35 12.52
CA HIS A 137 11.28 -11.01 11.93
C HIS A 137 10.07 -10.15 12.34
N LYS A 138 8.90 -10.78 12.52
CA LYS A 138 7.69 -10.11 13.03
C LYS A 138 7.94 -9.57 14.45
N ASN A 139 8.50 -10.40 15.32
CA ASN A 139 8.79 -10.02 16.70
C ASN A 139 9.86 -8.93 16.80
N GLU A 140 10.94 -9.05 16.02
CA GLU A 140 11.99 -8.02 15.93
C GLU A 140 11.41 -6.67 15.47
N PHE A 141 10.59 -6.70 14.43
CA PHE A 141 9.92 -5.49 13.94
C PHE A 141 9.05 -4.83 15.00
N LEU A 142 8.23 -5.61 15.72
CA LEU A 142 7.36 -5.09 16.78
C LEU A 142 8.17 -4.53 17.96
N LEU A 143 9.24 -5.22 18.37
CA LEU A 143 10.15 -4.75 19.42
C LEU A 143 10.82 -3.44 19.05
N GLU A 144 11.35 -3.35 17.83
CA GLU A 144 12.01 -2.14 17.37
C GLU A 144 11.06 -0.95 17.24
N THR A 145 9.82 -1.20 16.84
CA THR A 145 8.81 -0.14 16.68
C THR A 145 8.42 0.47 18.02
N LYS A 146 8.44 -0.31 19.12
CA LYS A 146 8.19 0.21 20.47
C LYS A 146 9.19 1.26 20.94
N TYR A 147 10.40 1.35 20.36
CA TYR A 147 11.36 2.40 20.71
C TYR A 147 10.93 3.82 20.28
N PHE A 148 9.97 3.93 19.37
CA PHE A 148 9.49 5.22 18.87
C PHE A 148 7.96 5.32 18.82
N TYR A 149 7.25 4.39 19.47
CA TYR A 149 5.80 4.33 19.50
C TYR A 149 5.28 3.85 20.85
N ASP A 150 4.55 4.73 21.54
CA ASP A 150 4.04 4.50 22.90
C ASP A 150 2.66 3.82 22.91
N GLY A 151 1.94 3.86 21.79
CA GLY A 151 0.63 3.24 21.61
C GLY A 151 0.66 1.72 21.42
N ARG A 152 -0.53 1.10 21.38
CA ARG A 152 -0.63 -0.35 21.11
C ARG A 152 -0.43 -0.60 19.62
N LEU A 153 0.58 -1.40 19.31
CA LEU A 153 0.89 -1.84 17.94
C LEU A 153 0.51 -3.30 17.75
N SER A 154 -0.20 -3.61 16.67
CA SER A 154 -0.37 -4.97 16.16
C SER A 154 0.08 -5.07 14.70
N LEU A 155 0.57 -6.25 14.33
CA LEU A 155 0.98 -6.57 12.97
C LEU A 155 0.34 -7.88 12.54
N GLU A 156 -0.43 -7.83 11.45
CA GLU A 156 -1.09 -8.99 10.85
C GLU A 156 -0.71 -9.11 9.37
N PHE A 157 -0.40 -10.35 8.96
CA PHE A 157 -0.16 -10.69 7.55
C PHE A 157 -1.43 -11.33 7.01
N LEU A 158 -1.94 -10.78 5.91
CA LEU A 158 -3.22 -11.15 5.33
C LEU A 158 -3.02 -11.69 3.93
N GLU A 159 -3.64 -12.82 3.60
CA GLU A 159 -3.63 -13.32 2.21
C GLU A 159 -4.54 -12.46 1.30
N SER A 160 -3.93 -11.76 0.33
CA SER A 160 -4.61 -10.85 -0.61
C SER A 160 -5.77 -11.46 -1.40
N HIS A 161 -5.74 -12.79 -1.65
CA HIS A 161 -6.76 -13.49 -2.44
C HIS A 161 -8.19 -13.28 -1.93
N HIS A 162 -8.38 -12.95 -0.65
CA HIS A 162 -9.71 -12.76 -0.05
C HIS A 162 -9.90 -11.45 0.70
N LYS A 163 -8.89 -10.57 0.72
CA LYS A 163 -8.88 -9.37 1.57
C LYS A 163 -8.86 -8.12 0.71
N ARG A 164 -10.04 -7.51 0.54
CA ARG A 164 -10.24 -6.28 -0.25
C ARG A 164 -9.41 -5.11 0.27
N GLU A 165 -9.19 -5.09 1.58
CA GLU A 165 -8.32 -4.14 2.25
C GLU A 165 -6.90 -4.16 1.68
N ILE A 166 -6.32 -5.35 1.45
CA ILE A 166 -4.99 -5.53 0.85
C ILE A 166 -5.03 -5.17 -0.63
N GLN A 167 -6.07 -5.58 -1.37
CA GLN A 167 -6.19 -5.24 -2.80
C GLN A 167 -6.20 -3.73 -3.06
N VAL A 168 -6.80 -2.93 -2.16
CA VAL A 168 -6.73 -1.46 -2.28
C VAL A 168 -5.30 -0.95 -2.06
N ALA A 169 -4.52 -1.57 -1.17
CA ALA A 169 -3.12 -1.24 -0.99
C ALA A 169 -2.28 -1.61 -2.23
N ASP A 170 -2.49 -2.80 -2.83
CA ASP A 170 -1.89 -3.21 -4.13
C ASP A 170 -2.15 -2.15 -5.21
N TYR A 171 -3.40 -1.65 -5.31
CA TYR A 171 -3.75 -0.62 -6.30
C TYR A 171 -2.95 0.67 -6.13
N ILE A 172 -2.73 1.10 -4.88
CA ILE A 172 -1.96 2.29 -4.55
C ILE A 172 -0.48 2.08 -4.83
N ALA A 173 0.10 0.99 -4.32
CA ALA A 173 1.52 0.66 -4.51
C ALA A 173 1.85 0.52 -6.00
N ASN A 174 1.03 -0.20 -6.75
CA ASN A 174 1.20 -0.40 -8.18
C ASN A 174 1.06 0.91 -8.97
N PHE A 175 0.08 1.76 -8.63
CA PHE A 175 -0.08 3.06 -9.30
C PHE A 175 1.17 3.93 -9.13
N LEU A 176 1.70 4.02 -7.92
CA LEU A 176 2.93 4.78 -7.65
C LEU A 176 4.13 4.14 -8.36
N TYR A 177 4.24 2.81 -8.36
CA TYR A 177 5.29 2.12 -9.10
C TYR A 177 5.25 2.45 -10.59
N VAL A 178 4.06 2.42 -11.21
CA VAL A 178 3.90 2.83 -12.61
C VAL A 178 4.27 4.29 -12.79
N LYS A 179 3.80 5.19 -11.92
CA LYS A 179 4.08 6.64 -12.01
C LYS A 179 5.58 6.98 -11.96
N TYR A 180 6.37 6.24 -11.18
CA TYR A 180 7.79 6.53 -10.94
C TYR A 180 8.75 5.70 -11.82
N ASN A 181 8.38 4.47 -12.20
CA ASN A 181 9.25 3.60 -13.03
C ASN A 181 8.86 3.57 -14.51
N LYS A 182 7.62 3.91 -14.86
CA LYS A 182 7.15 3.89 -16.25
C LYS A 182 6.79 5.31 -16.66
N ASP A 183 7.31 5.76 -17.80
CA ASP A 183 6.91 7.06 -18.36
C ASP A 183 5.54 6.96 -19.05
N GLU A 184 4.52 6.57 -18.29
CA GLU A 184 3.15 6.47 -18.76
C GLU A 184 2.37 7.73 -18.34
N GLN A 185 2.55 8.80 -19.13
CA GLN A 185 1.74 10.04 -19.08
C GLN A 185 0.22 9.75 -18.91
N LYS A 186 -0.26 8.65 -19.49
CA LYS A 186 -1.64 8.17 -19.42
C LYS A 186 -2.16 7.92 -18.00
N TYR A 187 -1.31 7.66 -17.01
CA TYR A 187 -1.75 7.48 -15.61
C TYR A 187 -1.77 8.79 -14.82
N LYS A 188 -0.88 9.74 -15.15
CA LYS A 188 -0.72 11.00 -14.42
C LYS A 188 -1.95 11.91 -14.52
N THR A 189 -2.66 11.89 -15.65
CA THR A 189 -3.82 12.76 -15.90
C THR A 189 -5.14 12.26 -15.33
N ARG A 190 -5.20 11.03 -14.80
CA ARG A 190 -6.46 10.37 -14.40
C ARG A 190 -6.71 10.37 -12.90
N ILE A 191 -5.69 10.61 -12.08
CA ILE A 191 -5.83 10.73 -10.62
C ILE A 191 -6.00 12.20 -10.28
N LYS A 192 -7.15 12.55 -9.68
CA LYS A 192 -7.52 13.94 -9.41
C LYS A 192 -6.87 14.50 -8.15
N ASN A 193 -6.75 13.67 -7.11
CA ASN A 193 -6.33 14.10 -5.77
C ASN A 193 -4.95 13.52 -5.40
N LEU A 194 -3.97 13.69 -6.27
CA LEU A 194 -2.59 13.21 -6.02
C LEU A 194 -1.92 13.93 -4.86
N ASP A 195 -2.30 15.18 -4.63
CA ASP A 195 -1.88 16.05 -3.52
C ASP A 195 -2.26 15.49 -2.15
N LYS A 196 -3.28 14.63 -2.07
CA LYS A 196 -3.69 13.97 -0.82
C LYS A 196 -2.79 12.81 -0.38
N PHE A 197 -1.86 12.38 -1.24
CA PHE A 197 -0.94 11.31 -0.88
C PHE A 197 0.15 11.84 0.04
N PHE A 198 0.34 11.18 1.18
CA PHE A 198 1.54 11.38 1.98
C PHE A 198 2.67 10.50 1.43
N ILE A 199 3.62 11.11 0.73
CA ILE A 199 4.73 10.41 0.06
C ILE A 199 6.06 10.79 0.67
N VAL A 200 6.85 9.79 1.05
CA VAL A 200 8.25 9.93 1.45
C VAL A 200 9.12 9.45 0.30
N ILE A 201 10.09 10.24 -0.15
CA ILE A 201 11.04 9.87 -1.21
C ILE A 201 12.44 9.79 -0.62
N ILE A 202 13.18 8.72 -0.91
CA ILE A 202 14.51 8.40 -0.37
C ILE A 202 15.37 7.76 -1.45
#